data_AF-A0A5E3WQ84-F1
#
_entry.id   AF-A0A5E3WQ84-F1
#
_cell.length_a   1.000
_cell.length_b   1.000
_cell.length_c   1.000
_cell.angle_alpha   90.00
_cell.angle_beta   90.00
_cell.angle_gamma   90.00
#
_symmetry.space_group_name_H-M   'P 1'
#
loop_
_entity.id
_entity.type
_entity.pdbx_description
1 polymer ?
#
loop_
_entity_poly.entity_id
_entity_poly.type
_entity_poly.pdbx_seq_one_letter_code
_entity_poly.pdbx_strand_id
1 'polypeptide(L)'
;MRRLSSQLSATSVHPGSPTSVPISVRRAALQERLAEIESLHPELSSALTDSFGRSHNYLRISLTERCNLRCFYCMPSDGVELSPKATLLSDDEVVRLARLFVRNGVTKIRLTGGEPTVRKGIVELIARLNALRRDGLQSIGMTTNGLVLQRYLPALIDNGLTHLNISLDTLDPFTFEIMTRRRGHEAVLRSIDAALDSGRLASVKLNVVVIRGLNDREVLDFVEMTRDRPVSIRFIEFMPFTGNKWDKSKMIPSMDMLDRIRDRHPTVTKASDELNDTARSYRIPGYRGSIGFISSMSDHFCGDCNRLRLTADGQIKVCLFDAKEMSLRDQMRSGASDDELLRTIGKAVGGKKEKHAALSSSAICGNSRLASMIPRVRKPFANRLFQAHSSASPSRAIRAFTTTRRAERAKLTHVDESGRPSMVDVSSKAFTSRSATAHGRIFLPFHAFDLVSFAATDPNTISSEEHSSSKDLVKAKAKARAKGDVLTVAQLAAIMACKRTSDLIPLCHPLPITHVSVSLVPEAKDIYDPDGRASRSRYSVLCTASVRCSGKTGVEMEALTAVSVGLLTVWDMLKAVAGREMVMGDICVSHKSGGMSEDFERDVDHDDSHSLH
;
A
#
# COMPACT_ATOMS: atom_id res chain seq x y z
N MET A 1 -12.20 -82.28 -41.50
CA MET A 1 -10.94 -82.51 -40.77
C MET A 1 -10.26 -81.17 -40.51
N ARG A 2 -9.74 -80.96 -39.28
CA ARG A 2 -8.57 -80.12 -38.90
C ARG A 2 -8.49 -78.67 -39.46
N ARG A 3 -8.69 -77.64 -38.63
CA ARG A 3 -7.71 -76.95 -37.75
C ARG A 3 -7.06 -75.72 -38.42
N LEU A 4 -7.07 -74.62 -37.64
CA LEU A 4 -6.07 -73.56 -37.48
C LEU A 4 -5.92 -72.46 -38.55
N SER A 5 -6.63 -71.35 -38.28
CA SER A 5 -6.14 -69.97 -38.11
C SER A 5 -4.95 -69.43 -38.92
N SER A 6 -5.20 -68.36 -39.68
CA SER A 6 -4.28 -67.23 -39.81
C SER A 6 -4.96 -65.96 -40.37
N GLN A 7 -4.75 -64.86 -39.64
CA GLN A 7 -4.53 -63.48 -40.10
C GLN A 7 -5.69 -62.57 -40.58
N LEU A 8 -5.41 -61.28 -40.29
CA LEU A 8 -6.24 -60.09 -40.17
C LEU A 8 -6.27 -59.23 -41.45
N SER A 9 -7.23 -58.29 -41.44
CA SER A 9 -7.43 -57.08 -42.27
C SER A 9 -8.25 -57.31 -43.54
N ALA A 10 -9.22 -56.47 -43.93
CA ALA A 10 -9.69 -55.18 -43.44
C ALA A 10 -11.12 -54.94 -43.97
N THR A 11 -11.96 -54.15 -43.30
CA THR A 11 -12.85 -53.16 -43.94
C THR A 11 -13.44 -52.20 -42.92
N SER A 12 -13.42 -50.92 -43.30
CA SER A 12 -13.82 -49.71 -42.59
C SER A 12 -15.32 -49.60 -42.28
N VAL A 13 -15.66 -49.01 -41.13
CA VAL A 13 -16.95 -48.33 -40.90
C VAL A 13 -16.70 -46.99 -40.21
N HIS A 14 -17.20 -45.91 -40.83
CA HIS A 14 -17.14 -44.54 -40.35
C HIS A 14 -18.01 -44.32 -39.09
N PRO A 15 -17.62 -43.40 -38.17
CA PRO A 15 -18.43 -43.08 -37.00
C PRO A 15 -19.51 -42.04 -37.32
N GLY A 16 -20.75 -42.38 -36.99
CA GLY A 16 -21.92 -41.50 -37.06
C GLY A 16 -21.95 -40.43 -35.95
N SER A 17 -22.66 -39.35 -36.24
CA SER A 17 -22.89 -38.14 -35.44
C SER A 17 -23.47 -38.37 -34.03
N PRO A 18 -23.22 -37.47 -33.06
CA PRO A 18 -23.70 -37.61 -31.69
C PRO A 18 -25.21 -37.37 -31.58
N THR A 19 -25.94 -38.38 -31.13
CA THR A 19 -27.37 -38.31 -30.77
C THR A 19 -27.57 -37.36 -29.58
N SER A 20 -28.38 -36.31 -29.78
CA SER A 20 -28.77 -35.35 -28.76
C SER A 20 -29.81 -35.95 -27.81
N VAL A 21 -29.50 -35.97 -26.51
CA VAL A 21 -30.45 -36.37 -25.46
C VAL A 21 -31.60 -35.35 -25.39
N PRO A 22 -32.88 -35.79 -25.34
CA PRO A 22 -34.02 -34.89 -25.27
C PRO A 22 -33.99 -33.96 -24.05
N ILE A 23 -34.36 -32.69 -24.26
CA ILE A 23 -34.33 -31.61 -23.24
C ILE A 23 -35.19 -31.96 -22.01
N SER A 24 -36.27 -32.72 -22.18
CA SER A 24 -37.16 -33.17 -21.10
C SER A 24 -36.46 -34.10 -20.10
N VAL A 25 -35.64 -35.02 -20.59
CA VAL A 25 -34.88 -35.98 -19.76
C VAL A 25 -33.77 -35.25 -18.98
N ARG A 26 -33.15 -34.24 -19.60
CA ARG A 26 -32.18 -33.36 -18.91
C ARG A 26 -32.84 -32.52 -17.81
N ARG A 27 -34.08 -32.04 -18.02
CA ARG A 27 -34.84 -31.30 -17.00
C ARG A 27 -35.21 -32.17 -15.81
N ALA A 28 -35.69 -33.40 -16.05
CA ALA A 28 -36.04 -34.34 -14.99
C ALA A 28 -34.83 -34.73 -14.15
N ALA A 29 -33.70 -35.07 -14.78
CA ALA A 29 -32.46 -35.40 -14.07
C ALA A 29 -31.87 -34.19 -13.31
N LEU A 30 -32.08 -32.97 -13.81
CA LEU A 30 -31.71 -31.74 -13.11
C LEU A 30 -32.62 -31.48 -11.90
N GLN A 31 -33.93 -31.69 -12.03
CA GLN A 31 -34.90 -31.56 -10.94
C GLN A 31 -34.67 -32.61 -9.85
N GLU A 32 -34.33 -33.84 -10.23
CA GLU A 32 -34.02 -34.92 -9.29
C GLU A 32 -32.70 -34.64 -8.53
N ARG A 33 -31.67 -34.12 -9.22
CA ARG A 33 -30.45 -33.64 -8.56
C ARG A 33 -30.67 -32.42 -7.69
N LEU A 34 -31.54 -31.49 -8.09
CA LEU A 34 -31.91 -30.34 -7.27
C LEU A 34 -32.67 -30.78 -6.02
N ALA A 35 -33.58 -31.75 -6.14
CA ALA A 35 -34.32 -32.34 -5.02
C ALA A 35 -33.40 -33.15 -4.08
N GLU A 36 -32.43 -33.90 -4.61
CA GLU A 36 -31.39 -34.55 -3.80
C GLU A 36 -30.56 -33.52 -3.02
N ILE A 37 -30.17 -32.40 -3.66
CA ILE A 37 -29.43 -31.31 -3.01
C ILE A 37 -30.28 -30.61 -1.94
N GLU A 38 -31.57 -30.36 -2.20
CA GLU A 38 -32.52 -29.80 -1.23
C GLU A 38 -32.73 -30.73 -0.02
N SER A 39 -32.72 -32.05 -0.23
CA SER A 39 -32.90 -33.04 0.84
C SER A 39 -31.70 -33.19 1.80
N LEU A 40 -30.53 -32.67 1.42
CA LEU A 40 -29.27 -32.81 2.17
C LEU A 40 -28.95 -31.62 3.08
N HIS A 41 -29.76 -30.56 3.06
CA HIS A 41 -29.54 -29.37 3.86
C HIS A 41 -30.68 -29.17 4.88
N PRO A 42 -30.40 -28.94 6.18
CA PRO A 42 -31.44 -28.43 7.07
C PRO A 42 -32.00 -27.15 6.45
N GLU A 43 -33.32 -27.10 6.27
CA GLU A 43 -33.98 -26.04 5.51
C GLU A 43 -33.47 -24.67 5.95
N LEU A 44 -32.87 -23.93 5.00
CA LEU A 44 -32.30 -22.62 5.29
C LEU A 44 -33.45 -21.70 5.71
N SER A 45 -33.32 -21.12 6.91
CA SER A 45 -34.32 -20.21 7.45
C SER A 45 -34.53 -19.02 6.51
N SER A 46 -35.78 -18.58 6.36
CA SER A 46 -36.13 -17.38 5.60
C SER A 46 -35.37 -16.13 6.08
N ALA A 47 -34.93 -16.11 7.35
CA ALA A 47 -34.10 -15.05 7.90
C ALA A 47 -32.70 -14.95 7.28
N LEU A 48 -32.20 -16.01 6.64
CA LEU A 48 -30.90 -16.05 5.95
C LEU A 48 -31.04 -16.02 4.42
N THR A 49 -32.22 -15.71 3.91
CA THR A 49 -32.46 -15.54 2.48
C THR A 49 -32.73 -14.06 2.20
N ASP A 50 -31.99 -13.48 1.24
CA ASP A 50 -32.19 -12.08 0.89
C ASP A 50 -33.33 -11.87 -0.12
N SER A 51 -33.65 -10.60 -0.40
CA SER A 51 -34.73 -10.20 -1.32
C SER A 51 -34.51 -10.62 -2.77
N PHE A 52 -33.32 -11.13 -3.11
CA PHE A 52 -32.97 -11.65 -4.43
C PHE A 52 -32.93 -13.18 -4.47
N GLY A 53 -33.39 -13.86 -3.41
CA GLY A 53 -33.41 -15.32 -3.32
C GLY A 53 -32.05 -15.94 -3.04
N ARG A 54 -31.04 -15.15 -2.64
CA ARG A 54 -29.70 -15.69 -2.34
C ARG A 54 -29.67 -16.26 -0.94
N SER A 55 -29.24 -17.52 -0.86
CA SER A 55 -29.12 -18.31 0.36
C SER A 55 -27.79 -18.05 1.09
N HIS A 56 -27.84 -17.54 2.31
CA HIS A 56 -26.64 -17.16 3.08
C HIS A 56 -26.13 -18.25 4.04
N ASN A 57 -25.37 -19.21 3.50
CA ASN A 57 -24.82 -20.32 4.28
C ASN A 57 -23.35 -20.16 4.73
N TYR A 58 -22.74 -18.99 4.51
CA TYR A 58 -21.34 -18.72 4.82
C TYR A 58 -21.15 -17.51 5.74
N LEU A 59 -20.78 -17.77 7.00
CA LEU A 59 -20.50 -16.75 8.01
C LEU A 59 -19.00 -16.49 8.18
N ARG A 60 -18.58 -15.22 8.10
CA ARG A 60 -17.23 -14.76 8.44
C ARG A 60 -17.24 -14.03 9.77
N ILE A 61 -16.45 -14.49 10.73
CA ILE A 61 -16.37 -13.89 12.06
C ILE A 61 -15.01 -13.20 12.21
N SER A 62 -15.02 -11.92 12.54
CA SER A 62 -13.83 -11.15 12.90
C SER A 62 -13.64 -11.26 14.41
N LEU A 63 -12.55 -11.87 14.88
CA LEU A 63 -12.37 -12.19 16.29
C LEU A 63 -11.60 -11.14 17.10
N THR A 64 -10.87 -10.28 16.40
CA THR A 64 -10.02 -9.23 17.00
C THR A 64 -9.73 -8.14 15.98
N GLU A 65 -9.39 -6.95 16.45
CA GLU A 65 -8.87 -5.84 15.62
C GLU A 65 -7.34 -5.82 15.59
N ARG A 66 -6.68 -6.57 16.49
CA ARG A 66 -5.22 -6.60 16.60
C ARG A 66 -4.63 -7.37 15.42
N CYS A 67 -3.55 -6.83 14.87
CA CYS A 67 -2.72 -7.49 13.87
C CYS A 67 -1.24 -7.33 14.25
N ASN A 68 -0.43 -8.36 14.00
CA ASN A 68 1.02 -8.34 14.15
C ASN A 68 1.75 -7.82 12.89
N LEU A 69 1.04 -7.56 11.79
CA LEU A 69 1.54 -6.87 10.60
C LEU A 69 0.94 -5.46 10.47
N ARG A 70 1.53 -4.63 9.59
CA ARG A 70 1.08 -3.24 9.28
C ARG A 70 1.03 -3.01 7.77
N CYS A 71 0.37 -3.92 7.06
CA CYS A 71 0.36 -3.93 5.61
C CYS A 71 -0.19 -2.62 5.04
N PHE A 72 0.54 -1.96 4.13
CA PHE A 72 0.20 -0.60 3.71
C PHE A 72 -1.18 -0.48 3.06
N TYR A 73 -1.66 -1.55 2.43
CA TYR A 73 -2.96 -1.59 1.76
C TYR A 73 -4.13 -1.92 2.71
N CYS A 74 -3.85 -2.28 3.96
CA CYS A 74 -4.83 -2.76 4.93
C CYS A 74 -4.86 -1.93 6.23
N MET A 75 -3.68 -1.62 6.79
CA MET A 75 -3.56 -0.93 8.08
C MET A 75 -2.60 0.27 7.97
N PRO A 76 -2.93 1.43 8.58
CA PRO A 76 -2.02 2.56 8.67
C PRO A 76 -0.67 2.17 9.30
N SER A 77 0.38 2.94 9.04
CA SER A 77 1.72 2.69 9.61
C SER A 77 1.68 2.67 11.13
N ASP A 78 0.91 3.60 11.71
CA ASP A 78 0.80 3.79 13.15
C ASP A 78 -0.16 2.78 13.80
N GLY A 79 -0.82 1.95 12.98
CA GLY A 79 -1.87 1.03 13.40
C GLY A 79 -3.25 1.67 13.43
N VAL A 80 -4.17 1.00 14.11
CA VAL A 80 -5.53 1.49 14.36
C VAL A 80 -5.73 1.64 15.86
N GLU A 81 -6.54 2.62 16.26
CA GLU A 81 -7.00 2.73 17.64
C GLU A 81 -7.80 1.47 17.99
N LEU A 82 -7.42 0.80 19.08
CA LEU A 82 -8.00 -0.47 19.47
C LEU A 82 -9.19 -0.26 20.39
N SER A 83 -10.31 -0.88 20.07
CA SER A 83 -11.50 -0.80 20.90
C SER A 83 -11.24 -1.45 22.28
N PRO A 84 -11.82 -0.91 23.37
CA PRO A 84 -11.69 -1.49 24.70
C PRO A 84 -12.17 -2.94 24.72
N LYS A 85 -11.53 -3.82 25.50
CA LYS A 85 -11.86 -5.26 25.54
C LYS A 85 -13.35 -5.51 25.83
N ALA A 86 -13.97 -4.67 26.66
CA ALA A 86 -15.39 -4.76 26.98
C ALA A 86 -16.31 -4.59 25.76
N THR A 87 -15.87 -3.90 24.71
CA THR A 87 -16.65 -3.73 23.47
C THR A 87 -16.52 -4.91 22.51
N LEU A 88 -15.55 -5.80 22.70
CA LEU A 88 -15.40 -6.96 21.82
C LEU A 88 -16.33 -8.10 22.27
N LEU A 89 -16.70 -8.96 21.33
CA LEU A 89 -17.43 -10.19 21.63
C LEU A 89 -16.58 -11.14 22.47
N SER A 90 -17.16 -11.70 23.54
CA SER A 90 -16.58 -12.80 24.30
C SER A 90 -16.64 -14.13 23.53
N ASP A 91 -15.91 -15.15 23.98
CA ASP A 91 -15.99 -16.49 23.39
C ASP A 91 -17.42 -17.07 23.48
N ASP A 92 -18.12 -16.82 24.58
CA ASP A 92 -19.49 -17.27 24.78
C ASP A 92 -20.46 -16.58 23.83
N GLU A 93 -20.30 -15.27 23.63
CA GLU A 93 -21.10 -14.49 22.68
C GLU A 93 -20.84 -14.95 21.24
N VAL A 94 -19.58 -15.20 20.87
CA VAL A 94 -19.23 -15.74 19.54
C VAL A 94 -19.87 -17.10 19.31
N VAL A 95 -19.79 -18.02 20.29
CA VAL A 95 -20.34 -19.37 20.16
C VAL A 95 -21.87 -19.35 20.15
N ARG A 96 -22.53 -18.47 20.93
CA ARG A 96 -23.98 -18.29 20.90
C ARG A 96 -24.44 -17.83 19.52
N LEU A 97 -23.83 -16.78 18.97
CA LEU A 97 -24.16 -16.29 17.63
C LEU A 97 -23.87 -17.34 16.56
N ALA A 98 -22.71 -18.00 16.62
CA ALA A 98 -22.37 -19.06 15.67
C ALA A 98 -23.40 -20.20 15.70
N ARG A 99 -23.84 -20.64 16.88
CA ARG A 99 -24.90 -21.64 17.03
C ARG A 99 -26.21 -21.17 16.40
N LEU A 100 -26.61 -19.91 16.65
CA LEU A 100 -27.82 -19.33 16.06
C LEU A 100 -27.77 -19.37 14.53
N PHE A 101 -26.66 -18.94 13.93
CA PHE A 101 -26.47 -18.98 12.49
C PHE A 101 -26.46 -20.42 11.93
N VAL A 102 -25.75 -21.34 12.58
CA VAL A 102 -25.62 -22.74 12.13
C VAL A 102 -26.98 -23.44 12.14
N ARG A 103 -27.77 -23.28 13.21
CA ARG A 103 -29.13 -23.85 13.32
C ARG A 103 -30.11 -23.31 12.28
N ASN A 104 -29.81 -22.17 11.70
CA ASN A 104 -30.62 -21.54 10.66
C ASN A 104 -30.08 -21.80 9.23
N GLY A 105 -29.06 -22.66 9.09
CA GLY A 105 -28.56 -23.17 7.81
C GLY A 105 -27.17 -22.65 7.38
N VAL A 106 -26.42 -21.98 8.25
CA VAL A 106 -24.99 -21.73 7.99
C VAL A 106 -24.19 -23.03 8.11
N THR A 107 -23.55 -23.43 7.02
CA THR A 107 -22.73 -24.65 6.95
C THR A 107 -21.22 -24.36 6.97
N LYS A 108 -20.82 -23.12 6.69
CA LYS A 108 -19.40 -22.71 6.63
C LYS A 108 -19.14 -21.51 7.55
N ILE A 109 -18.18 -21.64 8.46
CA ILE A 109 -17.69 -20.54 9.29
C ILE A 109 -16.24 -20.23 8.91
N ARG A 110 -15.90 -18.95 8.74
CA ARG A 110 -14.50 -18.51 8.58
C ARG A 110 -14.08 -17.51 9.64
N LEU A 111 -13.04 -17.88 10.37
CA LEU A 111 -12.42 -17.07 11.41
C LEU A 111 -11.38 -16.14 10.81
N THR A 112 -11.52 -14.85 11.11
CA THR A 112 -10.68 -13.75 10.64
C THR A 112 -10.50 -12.73 11.78
N GLY A 113 -9.92 -11.56 11.50
CA GLY A 113 -9.74 -10.49 12.48
C GLY A 113 -9.07 -9.29 11.82
N GLY A 114 -8.20 -8.62 12.58
CA GLY A 114 -6.85 -8.33 12.12
C GLY A 114 -6.14 -9.66 11.88
N GLU A 115 -5.50 -10.23 12.90
CA GLU A 115 -4.87 -11.56 12.84
C GLU A 115 -5.44 -12.52 13.91
N PRO A 116 -6.17 -13.59 13.53
CA PRO A 116 -6.73 -14.57 14.47
C PRO A 116 -5.72 -15.18 15.44
N THR A 117 -4.50 -15.50 14.99
CA THR A 117 -3.50 -16.19 15.82
C THR A 117 -2.89 -15.32 16.91
N VAL A 118 -3.17 -14.01 16.91
CA VAL A 118 -2.81 -13.09 18.00
C VAL A 118 -3.81 -13.17 19.16
N ARG A 119 -5.01 -13.70 18.92
CA ARG A 119 -6.04 -13.83 19.94
C ARG A 119 -5.75 -15.00 20.88
N LYS A 120 -5.77 -14.73 22.19
CA LYS A 120 -5.70 -15.77 23.22
C LYS A 120 -6.91 -16.71 23.14
N GLY A 121 -6.72 -18.00 23.42
CA GLY A 121 -7.80 -18.98 23.43
C GLY A 121 -8.36 -19.39 22.05
N ILE A 122 -7.68 -19.05 20.94
CA ILE A 122 -8.17 -19.39 19.59
C ILE A 122 -8.39 -20.91 19.38
N VAL A 123 -7.53 -21.74 19.98
CA VAL A 123 -7.65 -23.21 19.89
C VAL A 123 -8.93 -23.70 20.58
N GLU A 124 -9.19 -23.21 21.79
CA GLU A 124 -10.41 -23.55 22.55
C GLU A 124 -11.66 -23.06 21.82
N LEU A 125 -11.64 -21.85 21.26
CA LEU A 125 -12.75 -21.34 20.48
C LEU A 125 -13.06 -22.24 19.27
N ILE A 126 -12.05 -22.71 18.54
CA ILE A 126 -12.25 -23.66 17.43
C ILE A 126 -12.87 -24.96 17.95
N ALA A 127 -12.40 -25.49 19.10
CA ALA A 127 -12.97 -26.68 19.71
C ALA A 127 -14.48 -26.51 20.02
N ARG A 128 -14.85 -25.36 20.58
CA ARG A 128 -16.25 -25.01 20.89
C ARG A 128 -17.11 -24.85 19.63
N LEU A 129 -16.56 -24.27 18.57
CA LEU A 129 -17.23 -24.18 17.27
C LEU A 129 -17.37 -25.54 16.60
N ASN A 130 -16.37 -26.41 16.76
CA ASN A 130 -16.38 -27.77 16.23
C ASN A 130 -17.51 -28.62 16.83
N ALA A 131 -17.90 -28.36 18.09
CA ALA A 131 -19.08 -28.99 18.68
C ALA A 131 -20.39 -28.66 17.95
N LEU A 132 -20.45 -27.57 17.17
CA LEU A 132 -21.62 -27.18 16.38
C LEU A 132 -21.80 -28.01 15.10
N ARG A 133 -20.88 -28.94 14.78
CA ARG A 133 -21.07 -29.88 13.66
C ARG A 133 -22.34 -30.71 13.81
N ARG A 134 -22.73 -31.04 15.05
CA ARG A 134 -23.99 -31.72 15.37
C ARG A 134 -25.23 -30.90 15.01
N ASP A 135 -25.10 -29.57 14.92
CA ASP A 135 -26.16 -28.64 14.58
C ASP A 135 -26.16 -28.27 13.08
N GLY A 136 -25.26 -28.86 12.26
CA GLY A 136 -25.22 -28.67 10.80
C GLY A 136 -23.96 -27.99 10.25
N LEU A 137 -23.00 -27.59 11.09
CA LEU A 137 -21.74 -26.99 10.63
C LEU A 137 -20.89 -28.03 9.88
N GLN A 138 -20.46 -27.72 8.67
CA GLN A 138 -19.65 -28.63 7.84
C GLN A 138 -18.17 -28.25 7.83
N SER A 139 -17.86 -26.95 7.80
CA SER A 139 -16.47 -26.50 7.70
C SER A 139 -16.15 -25.30 8.58
N ILE A 140 -14.97 -25.38 9.20
CA ILE A 140 -14.33 -24.28 9.91
C ILE A 140 -13.09 -23.89 9.12
N GLY A 141 -13.10 -22.67 8.59
CA GLY A 141 -12.00 -22.04 7.90
C GLY A 141 -11.31 -20.97 8.74
N MET A 142 -10.05 -20.68 8.46
CA MET A 142 -9.34 -19.54 9.04
C MET A 142 -8.60 -18.76 7.95
N THR A 143 -8.53 -17.43 8.08
CA THR A 143 -7.63 -16.59 7.28
C THR A 143 -6.59 -15.95 8.20
N THR A 144 -5.32 -16.17 7.89
CA THR A 144 -4.17 -15.72 8.71
C THR A 144 -3.06 -15.22 7.80
N ASN A 145 -2.20 -14.33 8.29
CA ASN A 145 -0.93 -13.98 7.64
C ASN A 145 0.15 -15.05 7.81
N GLY A 146 -0.07 -16.07 8.64
CA GLY A 146 0.82 -17.22 8.79
C GLY A 146 2.02 -16.99 9.70
N LEU A 147 2.31 -15.76 10.16
CA LEU A 147 3.59 -15.44 10.83
C LEU A 147 3.85 -16.27 12.09
N VAL A 148 2.80 -16.57 12.85
CA VAL A 148 2.88 -17.36 14.09
C VAL A 148 2.06 -18.65 14.01
N LEU A 149 1.65 -19.06 12.80
CA LEU A 149 0.74 -20.18 12.61
C LEU A 149 1.37 -21.51 12.97
N GLN A 150 2.64 -21.73 12.62
CA GLN A 150 3.35 -23.01 12.79
C GLN A 150 3.17 -23.63 14.18
N ARG A 151 3.22 -22.83 15.25
CA ARG A 151 3.09 -23.31 16.64
C ARG A 151 1.67 -23.73 17.04
N TYR A 152 0.65 -23.17 16.40
CA TYR A 152 -0.75 -23.46 16.72
C TYR A 152 -1.35 -24.51 15.79
N LEU A 153 -0.81 -24.65 14.57
CA LEU A 153 -1.41 -25.41 13.49
C LEU A 153 -1.84 -26.83 13.88
N PRO A 154 -1.01 -27.66 14.54
CA PRO A 154 -1.43 -29.00 14.95
C PRO A 154 -2.68 -28.96 15.85
N ALA A 155 -2.65 -28.14 16.90
CA ALA A 155 -3.76 -27.99 17.83
C ALA A 155 -5.02 -27.42 17.16
N LEU A 156 -4.89 -26.51 16.19
CA LEU A 156 -6.04 -25.99 15.45
C LEU A 156 -6.70 -27.10 14.61
N ILE A 157 -5.91 -27.94 13.93
CA ILE A 157 -6.40 -29.07 13.15
C ILE A 157 -7.07 -30.10 14.05
N ASP A 158 -6.43 -30.46 15.17
CA ASP A 158 -6.95 -31.44 16.13
C ASP A 158 -8.30 -31.00 16.72
N ASN A 159 -8.50 -29.69 16.87
CA ASN A 159 -9.75 -29.12 17.37
C ASN A 159 -10.80 -28.85 16.29
N GLY A 160 -10.52 -29.16 15.02
CA GLY A 160 -11.53 -29.17 13.95
C GLY A 160 -11.35 -28.13 12.85
N LEU A 161 -10.20 -27.44 12.75
CA LEU A 161 -9.90 -26.59 11.59
C LEU A 161 -9.79 -27.44 10.32
N THR A 162 -10.52 -27.06 9.27
CA THR A 162 -10.60 -27.83 8.01
C THR A 162 -10.01 -27.09 6.82
N HIS A 163 -10.17 -25.76 6.76
CA HIS A 163 -9.75 -24.94 5.63
C HIS A 163 -8.83 -23.83 6.10
N LEU A 164 -7.73 -23.62 5.40
CA LEU A 164 -6.76 -22.60 5.75
C LEU A 164 -6.50 -21.68 4.56
N ASN A 165 -6.63 -20.38 4.80
CA ASN A 165 -6.24 -19.34 3.87
C ASN A 165 -5.06 -18.57 4.49
N ILE A 166 -3.91 -18.60 3.82
CA ILE A 166 -2.73 -17.84 4.22
C ILE A 166 -2.64 -16.62 3.29
N SER A 167 -2.41 -15.43 3.84
CA SER A 167 -2.14 -14.24 3.05
C SER A 167 -0.63 -14.06 2.90
N LEU A 168 -0.12 -14.17 1.68
CA LEU A 168 1.29 -13.92 1.33
C LEU A 168 1.31 -13.24 -0.03
N ASP A 169 1.67 -11.96 -0.06
CA ASP A 169 1.56 -11.17 -1.30
C ASP A 169 2.80 -11.24 -2.19
N THR A 170 3.91 -11.81 -1.72
CA THR A 170 5.19 -11.79 -2.44
C THR A 170 6.08 -12.95 -2.00
N LEU A 171 6.89 -13.47 -2.92
CA LEU A 171 7.89 -14.51 -2.66
C LEU A 171 9.26 -13.89 -2.32
N ASP A 172 9.46 -12.60 -2.58
CA ASP A 172 10.65 -11.85 -2.20
C ASP A 172 10.58 -11.32 -0.74
N PRO A 173 11.58 -11.61 0.11
CA PRO A 173 11.59 -11.19 1.51
C PRO A 173 11.68 -9.66 1.69
N PHE A 174 12.32 -8.93 0.77
CA PHE A 174 12.42 -7.47 0.88
C PHE A 174 11.08 -6.80 0.54
N THR A 175 10.44 -7.23 -0.54
CA THR A 175 9.10 -6.81 -0.92
C THR A 175 8.11 -7.15 0.18
N PHE A 176 8.24 -8.30 0.84
CA PHE A 176 7.41 -8.66 1.99
C PHE A 176 7.51 -7.62 3.11
N GLU A 177 8.73 -7.20 3.47
CA GLU A 177 8.94 -6.20 4.50
C GLU A 177 8.40 -4.82 4.09
N ILE A 178 8.54 -4.42 2.82
CA ILE A 178 7.93 -3.20 2.28
C ILE A 178 6.40 -3.26 2.39
N MET A 179 5.81 -4.39 1.97
CA MET A 179 4.37 -4.56 1.91
C MET A 179 3.75 -4.61 3.30
N THR A 180 4.34 -5.37 4.22
CA THR A 180 3.80 -5.69 5.54
C THR A 180 4.32 -4.76 6.66
N ARG A 181 5.38 -3.99 6.38
CA ARG A 181 6.16 -3.17 7.32
C ARG A 181 6.73 -3.94 8.50
N ARG A 182 6.93 -5.24 8.34
CA ARG A 182 7.48 -6.16 9.36
C ARG A 182 8.29 -7.26 8.68
N ARG A 183 9.28 -7.79 9.38
CA ARG A 183 10.01 -8.99 8.98
C ARG A 183 9.19 -10.24 9.31
N GLY A 184 9.51 -11.36 8.67
CA GLY A 184 8.87 -12.65 8.98
C GLY A 184 8.49 -13.53 7.80
N HIS A 185 8.89 -13.16 6.59
CA HIS A 185 8.63 -13.89 5.35
C HIS A 185 8.90 -15.40 5.46
N GLU A 186 10.08 -15.80 5.94
CA GLU A 186 10.40 -17.22 6.08
C GLU A 186 9.50 -17.98 7.05
N ALA A 187 9.02 -17.33 8.12
CA ALA A 187 8.10 -17.96 9.06
C ALA A 187 6.73 -18.22 8.43
N VAL A 188 6.32 -17.36 7.49
CA VAL A 188 5.11 -17.57 6.68
C VAL A 188 5.32 -18.76 5.73
N LEU A 189 6.45 -18.83 5.02
CA LEU A 189 6.77 -19.96 4.14
C LEU A 189 6.80 -21.28 4.90
N ARG A 190 7.48 -21.35 6.05
CA ARG A 190 7.47 -22.55 6.92
C ARG A 190 6.07 -22.92 7.39
N SER A 191 5.19 -21.94 7.61
CA SER A 191 3.80 -22.21 8.00
C SER A 191 2.96 -22.74 6.83
N ILE A 192 3.27 -22.33 5.59
CA ILE A 192 2.67 -22.91 4.38
C ILE A 192 3.12 -24.35 4.21
N ASP A 193 4.42 -24.61 4.31
CA ASP A 193 4.98 -25.96 4.19
C ASP A 193 4.38 -26.88 5.28
N ALA A 194 4.36 -26.45 6.55
CA ALA A 194 3.74 -27.20 7.63
C ALA A 194 2.23 -27.48 7.41
N ALA A 195 1.49 -26.56 6.79
CA ALA A 195 0.09 -26.76 6.45
C ALA A 195 -0.09 -27.82 5.35
N LEU A 196 0.75 -27.80 4.32
CA LEU A 196 0.72 -28.76 3.23
C LEU A 196 1.19 -30.15 3.69
N ASP A 197 2.29 -30.21 4.44
CA ASP A 197 2.89 -31.45 4.95
C ASP A 197 1.97 -32.16 5.97
N SER A 198 1.10 -31.40 6.65
CA SER A 198 0.13 -32.00 7.56
C SER A 198 -0.80 -33.00 6.89
N GLY A 199 -1.12 -32.82 5.59
CA GLY A 199 -2.05 -33.67 4.82
C GLY A 199 -3.48 -33.77 5.37
N ARG A 200 -3.80 -33.09 6.48
CA ARG A 200 -5.06 -33.22 7.23
C ARG A 200 -6.06 -32.10 6.96
N LEU A 201 -5.60 -31.00 6.39
CA LEU A 201 -6.48 -29.91 5.96
C LEU A 201 -7.16 -30.27 4.65
N ALA A 202 -8.47 -30.06 4.58
CA ALA A 202 -9.25 -30.28 3.35
C ALA A 202 -8.84 -29.31 2.24
N SER A 203 -8.37 -28.12 2.59
CA SER A 203 -7.92 -27.12 1.62
C SER A 203 -6.93 -26.12 2.21
N VAL A 204 -5.82 -25.90 1.49
CA VAL A 204 -4.85 -24.83 1.76
C VAL A 204 -4.86 -23.86 0.57
N LYS A 205 -5.17 -22.59 0.85
CA LYS A 205 -5.29 -21.52 -0.12
C LYS A 205 -4.30 -20.40 0.21
N LEU A 206 -3.61 -19.87 -0.79
CA LEU A 206 -2.79 -18.68 -0.66
C LEU A 206 -3.53 -17.50 -1.29
N ASN A 207 -3.72 -16.42 -0.57
CA ASN A 207 -4.30 -15.19 -1.08
C ASN A 207 -3.18 -14.19 -1.36
N VAL A 208 -3.15 -13.65 -2.59
CA VAL A 208 -2.11 -12.73 -3.08
C VAL A 208 -2.79 -11.49 -3.62
N VAL A 209 -2.61 -10.33 -2.97
CA VAL A 209 -3.08 -9.05 -3.51
C VAL A 209 -2.05 -8.53 -4.51
N VAL A 210 -2.42 -8.44 -5.78
CA VAL A 210 -1.50 -8.05 -6.85
C VAL A 210 -1.56 -6.56 -7.13
N ILE A 211 -0.41 -5.90 -7.11
CA ILE A 211 -0.23 -4.46 -7.23
C ILE A 211 0.84 -4.18 -8.29
N ARG A 212 0.46 -3.39 -9.30
CA ARG A 212 1.33 -3.03 -10.42
C ARG A 212 2.59 -2.30 -9.95
N GLY A 213 3.73 -2.74 -10.47
CA GLY A 213 5.04 -2.14 -10.18
C GLY A 213 5.59 -2.53 -8.81
N LEU A 214 4.93 -3.43 -8.07
CA LEU A 214 5.37 -3.91 -6.76
C LEU A 214 5.62 -5.43 -6.80
N ASN A 215 4.58 -6.24 -6.92
CA ASN A 215 4.65 -7.70 -6.89
C ASN A 215 4.05 -8.37 -8.15
N ASP A 216 3.60 -7.59 -9.15
CA ASP A 216 2.92 -8.15 -10.33
C ASP A 216 3.82 -8.98 -11.26
N ARG A 217 5.13 -8.91 -11.07
CA ARG A 217 6.11 -9.74 -11.78
C ARG A 217 6.14 -11.17 -11.24
N GLU A 218 5.77 -11.38 -9.98
CA GLU A 218 5.81 -12.67 -9.29
C GLU A 218 4.59 -13.56 -9.58
N VAL A 219 3.63 -13.08 -10.38
CA VAL A 219 2.40 -13.85 -10.71
C VAL A 219 2.75 -15.23 -11.27
N LEU A 220 3.75 -15.31 -12.17
CA LEU A 220 4.18 -16.59 -12.75
C LEU A 220 4.92 -17.45 -11.72
N ASP A 221 5.70 -16.85 -10.82
CA ASP A 221 6.41 -17.60 -9.77
C ASP A 221 5.43 -18.27 -8.79
N PHE A 222 4.35 -17.57 -8.44
CA PHE A 222 3.26 -18.15 -7.67
C PHE A 222 2.52 -19.26 -8.42
N VAL A 223 2.36 -19.15 -9.75
CA VAL A 223 1.81 -20.23 -10.57
C VAL A 223 2.72 -21.46 -10.50
N GLU A 224 4.02 -21.27 -10.62
CA GLU A 224 5.01 -22.34 -10.54
C GLU A 224 5.01 -23.06 -9.18
N MET A 225 4.72 -22.34 -8.10
CA MET A 225 4.53 -22.94 -6.77
C MET A 225 3.43 -24.02 -6.74
N THR A 226 2.44 -23.96 -7.65
CA THR A 226 1.35 -24.95 -7.73
C THR A 226 1.69 -26.22 -8.50
N ARG A 227 2.88 -26.31 -9.10
CA ARG A 227 3.30 -27.46 -9.91
C ARG A 227 3.29 -28.75 -9.10
N ASP A 228 4.08 -28.79 -8.04
CA ASP A 228 4.30 -30.00 -7.23
C ASP A 228 3.55 -29.99 -5.90
N ARG A 229 2.86 -28.88 -5.59
CA ARG A 229 2.21 -28.65 -4.30
C ARG A 229 0.68 -28.58 -4.47
N PRO A 230 -0.11 -29.25 -3.61
CA PRO A 230 -1.58 -29.20 -3.64
C PRO A 230 -2.10 -27.90 -2.99
N VAL A 231 -1.62 -26.75 -3.46
CA VAL A 231 -2.00 -25.41 -2.98
C VAL A 231 -2.82 -24.69 -4.04
N SER A 232 -3.84 -23.95 -3.61
CA SER A 232 -4.64 -23.09 -4.49
C SER A 232 -4.26 -21.63 -4.30
N ILE A 233 -3.66 -21.01 -5.30
CA ILE A 233 -3.28 -19.59 -5.28
C ILE A 233 -4.45 -18.75 -5.76
N ARG A 234 -4.80 -17.71 -5.02
CA ARG A 234 -5.89 -16.78 -5.34
C ARG A 234 -5.33 -15.37 -5.50
N PHE A 235 -5.26 -14.91 -6.73
CA PHE A 235 -4.90 -13.54 -7.06
C PHE A 235 -6.10 -12.62 -6.83
N ILE A 236 -5.88 -11.55 -6.08
CA ILE A 236 -6.90 -10.58 -5.68
C ILE A 236 -6.54 -9.24 -6.29
N GLU A 237 -7.50 -8.61 -6.97
CA GLU A 237 -7.34 -7.27 -7.51
C GLU A 237 -7.19 -6.24 -6.38
N PHE A 238 -6.24 -5.33 -6.52
CA PHE A 238 -6.06 -4.23 -5.59
C PHE A 238 -7.30 -3.32 -5.57
N MET A 239 -7.96 -3.29 -4.41
CA MET A 239 -9.26 -2.62 -4.22
C MET A 239 -9.18 -1.48 -3.21
N PRO A 240 -10.09 -0.48 -3.30
CA PRO A 240 -10.11 0.64 -2.39
C PRO A 240 -10.56 0.24 -0.98
N PHE A 241 -9.82 0.71 0.02
CA PHE A 241 -10.17 0.67 1.43
C PHE A 241 -9.92 2.03 2.05
N THR A 242 -10.65 2.35 3.12
CA THR A 242 -10.44 3.58 3.87
C THR A 242 -8.98 3.69 4.33
N GLY A 243 -8.29 4.76 3.90
CA GLY A 243 -6.90 5.03 4.29
C GLY A 243 -5.81 4.33 3.47
N ASN A 244 -6.15 3.49 2.48
CA ASN A 244 -5.15 2.72 1.72
C ASN A 244 -4.57 3.42 0.46
N LYS A 245 -4.86 4.72 0.27
CA LYS A 245 -4.42 5.54 -0.88
C LYS A 245 -4.57 4.80 -2.22
N TRP A 246 -5.71 4.13 -2.40
CA TRP A 246 -5.97 3.34 -3.60
C TRP A 246 -5.85 4.17 -4.87
N ASP A 247 -5.23 3.57 -5.87
CA ASP A 247 -4.97 4.17 -7.17
C ASP A 247 -5.30 3.13 -8.24
N LYS A 248 -6.24 3.50 -9.13
CA LYS A 248 -6.66 2.65 -10.24
C LYS A 248 -5.51 2.27 -11.16
N SER A 249 -4.49 3.12 -11.32
CA SER A 249 -3.31 2.83 -12.14
C SER A 249 -2.51 1.64 -11.62
N LYS A 250 -2.57 1.39 -10.30
CA LYS A 250 -1.87 0.29 -9.63
C LYS A 250 -2.64 -1.03 -9.67
N MET A 251 -3.89 -1.00 -10.10
CA MET A 251 -4.71 -2.20 -10.24
C MET A 251 -4.34 -2.95 -11.53
N ILE A 252 -4.34 -4.28 -11.45
CA ILE A 252 -4.23 -5.17 -12.61
C ILE A 252 -5.50 -6.01 -12.68
N PRO A 253 -6.28 -5.91 -13.77
CA PRO A 253 -7.44 -6.76 -13.98
C PRO A 253 -7.07 -8.25 -13.99
N SER A 254 -8.02 -9.07 -13.56
CA SER A 254 -7.87 -10.53 -13.53
C SER A 254 -7.59 -11.14 -14.92
N MET A 255 -8.17 -10.55 -15.97
CA MET A 255 -7.94 -11.00 -17.35
C MET A 255 -6.50 -10.72 -17.80
N ASP A 256 -5.94 -9.54 -17.53
CA ASP A 256 -4.54 -9.24 -17.83
C ASP A 256 -3.59 -10.23 -17.14
N MET A 257 -3.87 -10.61 -15.89
CA MET A 257 -3.08 -11.61 -15.18
C MET A 257 -3.23 -13.00 -15.80
N LEU A 258 -4.44 -13.39 -16.19
CA LEU A 258 -4.69 -14.66 -16.88
C LEU A 258 -4.00 -14.73 -18.24
N ASP A 259 -3.99 -13.64 -19.00
CA ASP A 259 -3.34 -13.58 -20.31
C ASP A 259 -1.81 -13.73 -20.17
N ARG A 260 -1.20 -13.06 -19.18
CA ARG A 260 0.22 -13.31 -18.84
C ARG A 260 0.50 -14.77 -18.50
N ILE A 261 -0.41 -15.44 -17.80
CA ILE A 261 -0.26 -16.87 -17.48
C ILE A 261 -0.42 -17.73 -18.74
N ARG A 262 -1.38 -17.41 -19.63
CA ARG A 262 -1.59 -18.11 -20.90
C ARG A 262 -0.39 -18.03 -21.82
N ASP A 263 0.31 -16.90 -21.85
CA ASP A 263 1.53 -16.74 -22.66
C ASP A 263 2.60 -17.77 -22.27
N ARG A 264 2.71 -18.09 -20.97
CA ARG A 264 3.67 -19.08 -20.45
C ARG A 264 3.11 -20.51 -20.40
N HIS A 265 1.81 -20.64 -20.14
CA HIS A 265 1.07 -21.89 -19.98
C HIS A 265 -0.19 -21.89 -20.86
N PRO A 266 -0.06 -22.12 -22.18
CA PRO A 266 -1.19 -22.11 -23.11
C PRO A 266 -2.27 -23.15 -22.80
N THR A 267 -1.93 -24.18 -22.03
CA THR A 267 -2.81 -25.28 -21.62
C THR A 267 -3.67 -24.96 -20.40
N VAL A 268 -3.58 -23.75 -19.82
CA VAL A 268 -4.41 -23.36 -18.67
C VAL A 268 -5.89 -23.41 -19.04
N THR A 269 -6.67 -24.17 -18.28
CA THR A 269 -8.11 -24.36 -18.51
C THR A 269 -8.91 -23.90 -17.30
N LYS A 270 -10.11 -23.39 -17.55
CA LYS A 270 -11.03 -23.03 -16.47
C LYS A 270 -11.47 -24.30 -15.76
N ALA A 271 -11.36 -24.32 -14.43
CA ALA A 271 -11.87 -25.40 -13.60
C ALA A 271 -13.38 -25.22 -13.40
N SER A 272 -14.09 -26.30 -13.02
CA SER A 272 -15.48 -26.21 -12.62
C SER A 272 -15.60 -25.34 -11.36
N ASP A 273 -16.36 -24.26 -11.45
CA ASP A 273 -16.61 -23.39 -10.29
C ASP A 273 -17.53 -24.15 -9.30
N GLU A 274 -17.17 -24.16 -8.00
CA GLU A 274 -18.12 -24.57 -6.97
C GLU A 274 -19.24 -23.53 -6.88
N LEU A 275 -20.45 -23.97 -6.51
CA LEU A 275 -21.58 -23.07 -6.30
C LEU A 275 -21.20 -21.98 -5.28
N ASN A 276 -21.28 -20.71 -5.69
CA ASN A 276 -20.94 -19.52 -4.90
C ASN A 276 -19.43 -19.31 -4.59
N ASP A 277 -18.49 -19.89 -5.35
CA ASP A 277 -17.06 -19.57 -5.17
C ASP A 277 -16.77 -18.12 -5.58
N THR A 278 -16.01 -17.43 -4.73
CA THR A 278 -15.58 -16.04 -4.97
C THR A 278 -14.54 -15.94 -6.08
N ALA A 279 -13.77 -17.00 -6.27
CA ALA A 279 -12.67 -17.02 -7.21
C ALA A 279 -13.04 -17.87 -8.43
N ARG A 280 -12.79 -17.34 -9.63
CA ARG A 280 -12.84 -18.13 -10.86
C ARG A 280 -11.61 -18.99 -10.93
N SER A 281 -11.81 -20.29 -10.86
CA SER A 281 -10.71 -21.23 -10.72
C SER A 281 -10.21 -21.73 -12.08
N TYR A 282 -8.91 -21.95 -12.16
CA TYR A 282 -8.17 -22.42 -13.33
C TYR A 282 -7.18 -23.50 -12.90
N ARG A 283 -6.90 -24.44 -13.80
CA ARG A 283 -5.92 -25.51 -13.60
C ARG A 283 -5.03 -25.61 -14.83
N ILE A 284 -3.75 -25.88 -14.59
CA ILE A 284 -2.79 -26.24 -15.62
C ILE A 284 -2.66 -27.77 -15.61
N PRO A 285 -2.90 -28.46 -16.73
CA PRO A 285 -2.68 -29.91 -16.82
C PRO A 285 -1.28 -30.31 -16.35
N GLY A 286 -1.20 -31.32 -15.49
CA GLY A 286 0.06 -31.78 -14.87
C GLY A 286 0.43 -31.09 -13.55
N TYR A 287 -0.20 -29.96 -13.21
CA TYR A 287 0.04 -29.27 -11.94
C TYR A 287 -0.88 -29.86 -10.86
N ARG A 288 -0.36 -30.02 -9.64
CA ARG A 288 -1.12 -30.56 -8.50
C ARG A 288 -2.07 -29.54 -7.88
N GLY A 289 -1.71 -28.27 -7.92
CA GLY A 289 -2.49 -27.16 -7.36
C GLY A 289 -3.47 -26.53 -8.35
N SER A 290 -3.94 -25.33 -7.99
CA SER A 290 -4.84 -24.53 -8.83
C SER A 290 -4.62 -23.05 -8.66
N ILE A 291 -5.13 -22.27 -9.62
CA ILE A 291 -5.06 -20.81 -9.62
C ILE A 291 -6.49 -20.28 -9.61
N GLY A 292 -6.73 -19.17 -8.92
CA GLY A 292 -8.02 -18.52 -8.89
C GLY A 292 -7.89 -17.01 -8.97
N PHE A 293 -8.88 -16.35 -9.55
CA PHE A 293 -8.94 -14.90 -9.62
C PHE A 293 -10.15 -14.37 -8.87
N ILE A 294 -9.91 -13.42 -7.96
CA ILE A 294 -10.95 -12.67 -7.25
C ILE A 294 -11.02 -11.28 -7.88
N SER A 295 -11.93 -11.14 -8.84
CA SER A 295 -12.18 -9.93 -9.61
C SER A 295 -13.04 -8.93 -8.84
N SER A 296 -12.47 -8.33 -7.79
CA SER A 296 -13.22 -7.46 -6.88
C SER A 296 -13.76 -6.20 -7.57
N MET A 297 -13.08 -5.72 -8.61
CA MET A 297 -13.40 -4.45 -9.29
C MET A 297 -13.80 -4.62 -10.75
N SER A 298 -13.19 -5.57 -11.46
CA SER A 298 -13.42 -5.74 -12.90
C SER A 298 -14.66 -6.58 -13.23
N ASP A 299 -15.01 -7.57 -12.40
CA ASP A 299 -16.10 -8.50 -12.66
C ASP A 299 -16.75 -9.05 -11.37
N HIS A 300 -17.84 -8.41 -10.97
CA HIS A 300 -18.44 -8.62 -9.65
C HIS A 300 -19.14 -9.99 -9.50
N PHE A 301 -18.78 -10.75 -8.46
CA PHE A 301 -19.44 -11.99 -8.02
C PHE A 301 -20.66 -11.76 -7.09
N CYS A 302 -21.41 -10.66 -7.28
CA CYS A 302 -22.50 -10.34 -6.33
C CYS A 302 -23.74 -11.23 -6.51
N GLY A 303 -23.99 -11.75 -7.72
CA GLY A 303 -25.20 -12.51 -8.05
C GLY A 303 -25.34 -13.82 -7.27
N ASP A 304 -24.23 -14.44 -6.87
CA ASP A 304 -24.15 -15.70 -6.14
C ASP A 304 -23.56 -15.52 -4.73
N CYS A 305 -23.48 -14.28 -4.23
CA CYS A 305 -22.87 -14.00 -2.94
C CYS A 305 -23.73 -14.48 -1.76
N ASN A 306 -23.25 -15.54 -1.09
CA ASN A 306 -23.83 -16.20 0.08
C ASN A 306 -23.21 -15.79 1.43
N ARG A 307 -22.42 -14.71 1.47
CA ARG A 307 -21.58 -14.36 2.63
C ARG A 307 -22.23 -13.36 3.58
N LEU A 308 -22.12 -13.63 4.88
CA LEU A 308 -22.41 -12.70 5.97
C LEU A 308 -21.16 -12.47 6.80
N ARG A 309 -21.01 -11.28 7.39
CA ARG A 309 -19.87 -10.95 8.23
C ARG A 309 -20.31 -10.45 9.60
N LEU A 310 -19.68 -10.98 10.64
CA LEU A 310 -19.76 -10.49 12.01
C LEU A 310 -18.43 -9.79 12.35
N THR A 311 -18.49 -8.53 12.77
CA THR A 311 -17.31 -7.76 13.21
C THR A 311 -16.89 -8.15 14.64
N ALA A 312 -15.71 -7.69 15.07
CA ALA A 312 -15.17 -8.05 16.39
C ALA A 312 -15.95 -7.43 17.55
N ASP A 313 -16.57 -6.27 17.30
CA ASP A 313 -17.48 -5.58 18.21
C ASP A 313 -18.94 -6.07 18.08
N GLY A 314 -19.21 -7.06 17.22
CA GLY A 314 -20.47 -7.77 17.11
C GLY A 314 -21.55 -7.11 16.27
N GLN A 315 -21.15 -6.35 15.26
CA GLN A 315 -22.03 -5.85 14.21
C GLN A 315 -22.20 -6.88 13.09
N ILE A 316 -23.42 -7.06 12.61
CA ILE A 316 -23.66 -7.80 11.36
C ILE A 316 -23.50 -6.88 10.15
N LYS A 317 -22.71 -7.33 9.17
CA LYS A 317 -22.54 -6.73 7.85
C LYS A 317 -22.95 -7.72 6.77
N VAL A 318 -23.89 -7.31 5.92
CA VAL A 318 -24.41 -8.10 4.81
C VAL A 318 -23.63 -7.91 3.50
N CYS A 319 -22.83 -6.84 3.43
CA CYS A 319 -21.86 -6.60 2.36
C CYS A 319 -20.61 -5.96 2.96
N LEU A 320 -19.46 -6.17 2.30
CA LEU A 320 -18.19 -5.59 2.72
C LEU A 320 -18.19 -4.05 2.62
N PHE A 321 -18.96 -3.49 1.69
CA PHE A 321 -19.02 -2.05 1.38
C PHE A 321 -20.31 -1.37 1.89
N ASP A 322 -21.16 -2.09 2.64
CA ASP A 322 -22.35 -1.46 3.20
C ASP A 322 -21.98 -0.65 4.45
N ALA A 323 -22.53 0.55 4.56
CA ALA A 323 -22.37 1.42 5.72
C ALA A 323 -23.34 1.03 6.85
N LYS A 324 -24.42 0.29 6.52
CA LYS A 324 -25.43 -0.10 7.51
C LYS A 324 -24.92 -1.28 8.35
N GLU A 325 -24.80 -1.02 9.65
CA GLU A 325 -24.36 -1.99 10.66
C GLU A 325 -25.47 -2.12 11.71
N MET A 326 -25.71 -3.35 12.19
CA MET A 326 -26.66 -3.62 13.27
C MET A 326 -25.95 -4.41 14.37
N SER A 327 -26.04 -3.93 15.61
CA SER A 327 -25.31 -4.50 16.74
C SER A 327 -26.05 -5.69 17.33
N LEU A 328 -25.57 -6.90 17.05
CA LEU A 328 -26.07 -8.12 17.69
C LEU A 328 -25.52 -8.26 19.12
N ARG A 329 -24.32 -7.73 19.38
CA ARG A 329 -23.72 -7.71 20.73
C ARG A 329 -24.61 -6.96 21.71
N ASP A 330 -24.98 -5.73 21.38
CA ASP A 330 -25.72 -4.89 22.33
C ASP A 330 -27.10 -5.46 22.61
N GLN A 331 -27.76 -6.03 21.59
CA GLN A 331 -29.01 -6.76 21.75
C GLN A 331 -28.85 -8.00 22.65
N MET A 332 -27.81 -8.82 22.45
CA MET A 332 -27.54 -9.96 23.32
C MET A 332 -27.33 -9.54 24.78
N ARG A 333 -26.58 -8.45 24.99
CA ARG A 333 -26.27 -7.93 26.32
C ARG A 333 -27.45 -7.24 27.00
N SER A 334 -28.41 -6.73 26.23
CA SER A 334 -29.69 -6.24 26.74
C SER A 334 -30.68 -7.38 27.02
N GLY A 335 -30.28 -8.65 26.87
CA GLY A 335 -31.11 -9.81 27.17
C GLY A 335 -31.99 -10.30 26.03
N ALA A 336 -31.70 -9.91 24.78
CA ALA A 336 -32.51 -10.34 23.64
C ALA A 336 -32.53 -11.88 23.48
N SER A 337 -33.71 -12.40 23.12
CA SER A 337 -33.89 -13.81 22.82
C SER A 337 -33.27 -14.19 21.47
N ASP A 338 -33.08 -15.49 21.24
CA ASP A 338 -32.54 -15.97 19.95
C ASP A 338 -33.48 -15.62 18.77
N ASP A 339 -34.80 -15.59 18.99
CA ASP A 339 -35.79 -15.18 17.99
C ASP A 339 -35.71 -13.67 17.67
N GLU A 340 -35.45 -12.83 18.66
CA GLU A 340 -35.26 -11.39 18.47
C GLU A 340 -34.00 -11.08 17.67
N LEU A 341 -32.91 -11.79 17.96
CA LEU A 341 -31.68 -11.71 17.19
C LEU A 341 -31.92 -12.17 15.75
N LEU A 342 -32.65 -13.28 15.56
CA LEU A 342 -32.97 -13.81 14.23
C LEU A 342 -33.82 -12.83 13.41
N ARG A 343 -34.80 -12.16 14.02
CA ARG A 343 -35.58 -11.08 13.37
C ARG A 343 -34.68 -9.92 12.94
N THR A 344 -33.73 -9.52 13.79
CA THR A 344 -32.76 -8.48 13.46
C THR A 344 -31.86 -8.89 12.29
N ILE A 345 -31.39 -10.14 12.29
CA ILE A 345 -30.60 -10.72 11.20
C ILE A 345 -31.41 -10.72 9.90
N GLY A 346 -32.66 -11.22 9.93
CA GLY A 346 -33.55 -11.21 8.76
C GLY A 346 -33.78 -9.82 8.18
N LYS A 347 -33.95 -8.80 9.05
CA LYS A 347 -34.06 -7.40 8.62
C LYS A 347 -32.77 -6.89 7.95
N ALA A 348 -31.60 -7.28 8.46
CA ALA A 348 -30.33 -6.93 7.86
C ALA A 348 -30.16 -7.61 6.50
N VAL A 349 -30.37 -8.92 6.43
CA VAL A 349 -30.22 -9.76 5.23
C VAL A 349 -31.21 -9.33 4.14
N GLY A 350 -32.48 -9.08 4.47
CA GLY A 350 -33.48 -8.59 3.51
C GLY A 350 -33.13 -7.21 2.92
N GLY A 351 -32.35 -6.40 3.64
CA GLY A 351 -31.84 -5.11 3.16
C GLY A 351 -30.60 -5.19 2.26
N LYS A 352 -30.04 -6.38 2.03
CA LYS A 352 -28.87 -6.59 1.18
C LYS A 352 -29.20 -6.21 -0.26
N LYS A 353 -28.38 -5.33 -0.85
CA LYS A 353 -28.52 -4.91 -2.25
C LYS A 353 -28.10 -6.01 -3.23
N GLU A 354 -28.58 -5.93 -4.48
CA GLU A 354 -28.20 -6.85 -5.56
C GLU A 354 -26.68 -6.85 -5.78
N LYS A 355 -26.10 -5.65 -5.90
CA LYS A 355 -24.68 -5.37 -6.05
C LYS A 355 -24.30 -4.15 -5.20
N HIS A 356 -23.02 -4.04 -4.83
CA HIS A 356 -22.52 -2.82 -4.19
C HIS A 356 -22.46 -1.68 -5.21
N ALA A 357 -22.61 -0.43 -4.76
CA ALA A 357 -22.51 0.72 -5.65
C ALA A 357 -21.10 0.81 -6.23
N ALA A 358 -20.97 1.16 -7.52
CA ALA A 358 -19.69 1.44 -8.14
C ALA A 358 -18.98 2.53 -7.34
N LEU A 359 -17.82 2.19 -6.79
CA LEU A 359 -17.02 3.10 -5.96
C LEU A 359 -16.47 4.22 -6.86
N SER A 360 -17.22 5.31 -6.99
CA SER A 360 -16.66 6.60 -7.38
C SER A 360 -15.91 7.19 -6.19
N SER A 361 -14.81 7.88 -6.45
CA SER A 361 -13.82 8.40 -5.49
C SER A 361 -14.37 9.28 -4.36
N SER A 362 -15.66 9.61 -4.36
CA SER A 362 -16.28 10.60 -3.46
C SER A 362 -17.19 10.01 -2.38
N ALA A 363 -17.36 8.69 -2.31
CA ALA A 363 -18.31 8.05 -1.39
C ALA A 363 -17.67 7.18 -0.29
N ILE A 364 -16.53 7.61 0.27
CA ILE A 364 -16.00 7.05 1.52
C ILE A 364 -16.50 7.93 2.67
N CYS A 365 -17.76 7.68 3.08
CA CYS A 365 -18.39 8.43 4.17
C CYS A 365 -17.62 8.19 5.48
N GLY A 366 -17.19 9.29 6.08
CA GLY A 366 -16.35 9.33 7.27
C GLY A 366 -17.10 9.04 8.56
N ASN A 367 -16.33 8.71 9.59
CA ASN A 367 -16.81 8.67 10.96
C ASN A 367 -15.75 9.31 11.86
N SER A 368 -15.97 10.57 12.23
CA SER A 368 -15.39 11.17 13.43
C SER A 368 -16.38 12.20 13.98
N ARG A 369 -17.16 11.77 14.97
CA ARG A 369 -17.88 12.68 15.85
C ARG A 369 -16.85 13.37 16.74
N LEU A 370 -16.70 14.69 16.63
CA LEU A 370 -16.20 15.50 17.73
C LEU A 370 -17.03 16.79 17.82
N ALA A 371 -17.81 16.88 18.90
CA ALA A 371 -18.59 18.04 19.25
C ALA A 371 -17.66 19.18 19.71
N SER A 372 -17.91 20.37 19.18
CA SER A 372 -17.27 21.62 19.59
C SER A 372 -17.89 22.15 20.89
N MET A 373 -17.10 22.33 21.93
CA MET A 373 -17.36 23.33 22.98
C MET A 373 -16.04 23.89 23.50
N ILE A 374 -15.80 25.17 23.23
CA ILE A 374 -14.73 26.00 23.83
C ILE A 374 -15.42 27.19 24.48
N PRO A 375 -15.12 27.55 25.74
CA PRO A 375 -15.28 28.91 26.22
C PRO A 375 -13.94 29.66 26.28
N ARG A 376 -13.99 30.90 25.77
CA ARG A 376 -12.95 31.95 25.80
C ARG A 376 -12.72 32.47 27.23
N VAL A 377 -11.48 32.80 27.57
CA VAL A 377 -11.16 33.85 28.58
C VAL A 377 -10.01 34.74 28.09
N ARG A 378 -10.15 36.05 28.35
CA ARG A 378 -9.31 37.18 27.91
C ARG A 378 -8.15 37.47 28.91
N LYS A 379 -7.04 38.01 28.34
CA LYS A 379 -5.98 38.98 28.79
C LYS A 379 -6.14 39.65 30.19
N PRO A 380 -5.12 40.27 30.88
CA PRO A 380 -4.09 41.20 30.30
C PRO A 380 -2.72 41.51 31.03
N PHE A 381 -1.83 42.19 30.28
CA PHE A 381 -0.95 43.37 30.58
C PHE A 381 0.28 43.43 31.53
N ALA A 382 1.31 44.14 30.99
CA ALA A 382 2.30 45.10 31.58
C ALA A 382 3.42 44.58 32.52
N ASN A 383 4.64 45.14 32.67
CA ASN A 383 5.29 46.44 32.37
C ASN A 383 6.83 46.23 32.34
N ARG A 384 7.63 46.82 31.42
CA ARG A 384 8.51 48.01 31.54
C ARG A 384 9.64 48.02 32.61
N LEU A 385 10.88 48.29 32.15
CA LEU A 385 11.88 49.33 32.57
C LEU A 385 13.33 48.81 32.26
N PHE A 386 14.12 49.38 31.34
CA PHE A 386 14.88 50.66 31.30
C PHE A 386 16.32 50.60 31.85
N GLN A 387 17.29 50.82 30.93
CA GLN A 387 18.54 51.62 31.03
C GLN A 387 19.67 51.14 31.98
N ALA A 388 20.97 51.41 31.76
CA ALA A 388 21.71 52.27 30.83
C ALA A 388 23.19 51.81 30.70
N HIS A 389 23.86 52.38 29.71
CA HIS A 389 25.25 52.24 29.27
C HIS A 389 26.33 52.64 30.29
N SER A 390 27.57 52.17 30.05
CA SER A 390 28.74 53.06 30.07
C SER A 390 29.87 52.53 29.17
N SER A 391 30.57 53.48 28.56
CA SER A 391 31.54 53.41 27.47
C SER A 391 32.98 53.65 27.96
N ALA A 392 33.99 53.06 27.30
CA ALA A 392 35.22 53.77 26.89
C ALA A 392 36.20 52.87 26.10
N SER A 393 36.70 53.41 24.99
CA SER A 393 37.99 53.13 24.30
C SER A 393 38.80 54.45 24.33
N PRO A 394 40.02 54.62 23.78
CA PRO A 394 40.87 53.74 22.94
C PRO A 394 42.39 53.79 23.25
N SER A 395 43.21 52.98 22.56
CA SER A 395 44.55 53.41 22.08
C SER A 395 45.13 52.42 21.06
N ARG A 396 45.76 52.99 20.02
CA ARG A 396 46.41 52.32 18.88
C ARG A 396 47.89 52.09 19.16
N ALA A 397 48.41 50.90 18.84
CA ALA A 397 49.83 50.67 18.54
C ALA A 397 49.99 49.56 17.49
N ILE A 398 50.99 49.70 16.63
CA ILE A 398 51.19 48.96 15.39
C ILE A 398 52.17 47.78 15.60
N ARG A 399 51.77 46.62 15.05
CA ARG A 399 52.49 45.42 14.57
C ARG A 399 53.28 44.49 15.52
N ALA A 400 52.82 43.24 15.44
CA ALA A 400 53.53 41.95 15.33
C ALA A 400 54.39 41.49 16.51
N PHE A 401 53.93 40.46 17.22
CA PHE A 401 54.59 39.15 17.31
C PHE A 401 53.60 38.11 17.87
N THR A 402 53.76 36.89 17.38
CA THR A 402 53.11 35.61 17.75
C THR A 402 52.67 35.50 19.20
N THR A 403 51.39 35.16 19.42
CA THR A 403 50.98 34.32 20.56
C THR A 403 49.95 33.29 20.11
N THR A 404 50.25 32.06 20.46
CA THR A 404 49.39 30.89 20.53
C THR A 404 48.00 31.22 21.10
N ARG A 405 47.01 31.46 20.23
CA ARG A 405 45.64 31.03 20.54
C ARG A 405 45.58 29.56 20.20
N ARG A 406 45.63 28.73 21.23
CA ARG A 406 45.15 27.35 21.21
C ARG A 406 43.75 27.42 20.60
N ALA A 407 43.60 27.04 19.33
CA ALA A 407 42.29 26.82 18.75
C ALA A 407 41.64 25.76 19.65
N GLU A 408 40.63 26.14 20.42
CA GLU A 408 39.71 25.15 20.97
C GLU A 408 39.28 24.30 19.79
N ARG A 409 39.64 23.01 19.80
CA ARG A 409 39.24 22.07 18.76
C ARG A 409 37.73 22.18 18.63
N ALA A 410 37.24 22.68 17.49
CA ALA A 410 35.81 22.74 17.19
C ALA A 410 35.24 21.32 17.38
N LYS A 411 34.46 21.14 18.44
CA LYS A 411 33.85 19.84 18.77
C LYS A 411 32.68 19.64 17.81
N LEU A 412 32.67 18.50 17.10
CA LEU A 412 31.55 18.15 16.22
C LEU A 412 30.26 18.08 17.05
N THR A 413 29.18 18.69 16.56
CA THR A 413 27.92 18.78 17.30
C THR A 413 27.13 17.47 17.32
N HIS A 414 27.42 16.55 16.39
CA HIS A 414 26.71 15.28 16.21
C HIS A 414 27.48 14.07 16.75
N VAL A 415 28.36 14.26 17.74
CA VAL A 415 29.06 13.17 18.41
C VAL A 415 28.89 13.25 19.91
N ASP A 416 28.69 12.09 20.55
CA ASP A 416 28.69 12.00 22.00
C ASP A 416 30.12 12.09 22.59
N GLU A 417 30.23 12.02 23.91
CA GLU A 417 31.52 12.07 24.63
C GLU A 417 32.46 10.91 24.27
N SER A 418 31.92 9.83 23.70
CA SER A 418 32.68 8.67 23.22
C SER A 418 33.04 8.75 21.72
N GLY A 419 32.66 9.82 21.03
CA GLY A 419 32.91 10.04 19.61
C GLY A 419 31.95 9.29 18.68
N ARG A 420 30.85 8.73 19.20
CA ARG A 420 29.84 8.03 18.40
C ARG A 420 28.79 9.01 17.86
N PRO A 421 28.18 8.72 16.68
CA PRO A 421 27.14 9.57 16.13
C PRO A 421 25.96 9.72 17.10
N SER A 422 25.62 10.97 17.43
CA SER A 422 24.53 11.30 18.34
C SER A 422 23.74 12.48 17.81
N MET A 423 22.43 12.46 18.03
CA MET A 423 21.54 13.55 17.63
C MET A 423 21.77 14.76 18.54
N VAL A 424 21.77 15.97 17.96
CA VAL A 424 21.91 17.22 18.72
C VAL A 424 20.70 17.40 19.63
N ASP A 425 20.88 17.46 20.94
CA ASP A 425 19.77 17.77 21.84
C ASP A 425 19.30 19.23 21.65
N VAL A 426 17.99 19.40 21.44
CA VAL A 426 17.32 20.69 21.28
C VAL A 426 16.31 20.96 22.38
N SER A 427 16.23 20.11 23.41
CA SER A 427 15.25 20.18 24.50
C SER A 427 15.20 21.55 25.18
N SER A 428 16.38 22.12 25.46
CA SER A 428 16.59 23.41 26.13
C SER A 428 16.39 24.64 25.23
N LYS A 429 16.22 24.46 23.92
CA LYS A 429 16.05 25.58 22.97
C LYS A 429 14.62 26.10 22.97
N ALA A 430 14.48 27.42 22.89
CA ALA A 430 13.19 28.08 22.76
C ALA A 430 12.54 27.79 21.39
N PHE A 431 11.21 27.75 21.39
CA PHE A 431 10.41 27.59 20.18
C PHE A 431 10.26 28.94 19.48
N THR A 432 10.77 29.06 18.25
CA THR A 432 10.74 30.31 17.47
C THR A 432 10.27 30.05 16.04
N SER A 433 9.82 31.10 15.35
CA SER A 433 9.61 31.05 13.90
C SER A 433 10.97 31.10 13.22
N ARG A 434 11.25 30.13 12.35
CA ARG A 434 12.55 29.98 11.70
C ARG A 434 12.39 29.92 10.20
N SER A 435 13.32 30.51 9.47
CA SER A 435 13.33 30.47 8.01
C SER A 435 14.73 30.23 7.47
N ALA A 436 14.83 29.56 6.33
CA ALA A 436 16.06 29.44 5.57
C ALA A 436 15.76 29.45 4.07
N THR A 437 16.66 30.05 3.30
CA THR A 437 16.65 30.01 1.84
C THR A 437 17.97 29.41 1.37
N ALA A 438 17.88 28.46 0.44
CA ALA A 438 19.02 27.85 -0.22
C ALA A 438 18.89 28.01 -1.75
N HIS A 439 20.04 28.06 -2.42
CA HIS A 439 20.12 28.06 -3.87
C HIS A 439 21.13 27.03 -4.36
N GLY A 440 21.03 26.67 -5.63
CA GLY A 440 22.03 25.87 -6.34
C GLY A 440 21.75 25.89 -7.83
N ARG A 441 22.77 25.56 -8.62
CA ARG A 441 22.70 25.58 -10.09
C ARG A 441 23.01 24.22 -10.68
N ILE A 442 22.37 23.91 -11.80
CA ILE A 442 22.82 22.86 -12.71
C ILE A 442 23.18 23.50 -14.05
N PHE A 443 24.43 23.37 -14.45
CA PHE A 443 24.95 23.84 -15.73
C PHE A 443 24.65 22.82 -16.82
N LEU A 444 24.19 23.32 -17.97
CA LEU A 444 23.68 22.51 -19.07
C LEU A 444 24.35 22.92 -20.39
N PRO A 445 24.53 22.01 -21.35
CA PRO A 445 24.84 22.39 -22.72
C PRO A 445 23.61 23.03 -23.39
N PHE A 446 23.85 23.88 -24.39
CA PHE A 446 22.80 24.70 -25.03
C PHE A 446 21.58 23.90 -25.49
N HIS A 447 21.79 22.76 -26.15
CA HIS A 447 20.70 21.93 -26.68
C HIS A 447 19.82 21.30 -25.60
N ALA A 448 20.29 21.19 -24.36
CA ALA A 448 19.50 20.75 -23.21
C ALA A 448 18.82 21.93 -22.51
N PHE A 449 19.49 23.08 -22.46
CA PHE A 449 18.91 24.34 -22.00
C PHE A 449 17.71 24.76 -22.86
N ASP A 450 17.84 24.68 -24.18
CA ASP A 450 16.78 24.90 -25.17
C ASP A 450 15.49 24.13 -24.84
N LEU A 451 15.61 22.87 -24.41
CA LEU A 451 14.43 22.06 -24.05
C LEU A 451 13.68 22.56 -22.82
N VAL A 452 14.36 23.20 -21.87
CA VAL A 452 13.74 23.68 -20.61
C VAL A 452 13.38 25.16 -20.66
N SER A 453 13.99 25.93 -21.56
CA SER A 453 13.72 27.35 -21.74
C SER A 453 12.50 27.61 -22.64
N PHE A 454 12.29 26.80 -23.69
CA PHE A 454 11.20 26.99 -24.64
C PHE A 454 9.93 26.20 -24.32
N ALA A 455 9.96 25.26 -23.37
CA ALA A 455 8.73 24.60 -22.88
C ALA A 455 7.76 25.57 -22.19
N ALA A 456 8.21 26.80 -21.88
CA ALA A 456 7.39 27.88 -21.33
C ALA A 456 6.68 28.75 -22.39
N THR A 457 6.94 28.55 -23.69
CA THR A 457 6.32 29.31 -24.79
C THR A 457 5.66 28.39 -25.81
N ASP A 458 4.54 28.86 -26.38
CA ASP A 458 3.59 28.15 -27.26
C ASP A 458 4.21 27.07 -28.19
N PRO A 459 3.71 25.81 -28.19
CA PRO A 459 4.24 24.70 -28.99
C PRO A 459 4.22 24.90 -30.52
N ASN A 460 3.63 25.99 -31.03
CA ASN A 460 3.54 26.29 -32.46
C ASN A 460 4.64 27.21 -33.04
N THR A 461 5.60 27.68 -32.25
CA THR A 461 6.67 28.55 -32.78
C THR A 461 7.90 27.73 -33.13
N ILE A 462 7.92 27.15 -34.34
CA ILE A 462 9.10 26.51 -34.91
C ILE A 462 10.00 27.63 -35.45
N SER A 463 11.06 28.00 -34.71
CA SER A 463 12.18 28.71 -35.31
C SER A 463 12.95 27.72 -36.20
N SER A 464 12.87 28.01 -37.49
CA SER A 464 13.56 27.31 -38.56
C SER A 464 15.04 27.68 -38.54
N GLU A 465 15.88 26.96 -37.79
CA GLU A 465 17.33 26.94 -38.00
C GLU A 465 17.95 25.83 -37.16
N GLU A 466 18.36 24.73 -37.82
CA GLU A 466 19.71 24.14 -37.70
C GLU A 466 19.76 22.78 -38.42
N HIS A 467 20.46 22.79 -39.55
CA HIS A 467 20.95 21.61 -40.24
C HIS A 467 22.00 20.89 -39.37
N SER A 468 22.01 19.56 -39.40
CA SER A 468 23.00 18.66 -38.77
C SER A 468 22.78 18.27 -37.30
N SER A 469 21.60 17.78 -36.93
CA SER A 469 21.43 17.00 -35.70
C SER A 469 21.38 15.50 -36.00
N SER A 470 22.34 14.74 -35.45
CA SER A 470 22.40 13.28 -35.52
C SER A 470 21.06 12.63 -35.13
N LYS A 471 20.65 11.54 -35.80
CA LYS A 471 19.40 10.79 -35.51
C LYS A 471 19.23 10.46 -34.02
N ASP A 472 20.34 10.27 -33.32
CA ASP A 472 20.36 9.99 -31.88
C ASP A 472 19.92 11.19 -31.03
N LEU A 473 20.27 12.42 -31.43
CA LEU A 473 19.88 13.65 -30.74
C LEU A 473 18.37 13.89 -30.87
N VAL A 474 17.79 13.63 -32.05
CA VAL A 474 16.34 13.74 -32.28
C VAL A 474 15.56 12.73 -31.43
N LYS A 475 16.02 11.48 -31.37
CA LYS A 475 15.44 10.43 -30.52
C LYS A 475 15.58 10.76 -29.03
N ALA A 476 16.70 11.34 -28.62
CA ALA A 476 16.93 11.79 -27.25
C ALA A 476 16.02 12.97 -26.86
N LYS A 477 15.88 13.99 -27.72
CA LYS A 477 14.95 15.12 -27.53
C LYS A 477 13.50 14.62 -27.41
N ALA A 478 13.08 13.69 -28.26
CA ALA A 478 11.74 13.08 -28.17
C ALA A 478 11.53 12.30 -26.86
N LYS A 479 12.54 11.53 -26.41
CA LYS A 479 12.49 10.80 -25.14
C LYS A 479 12.44 11.73 -23.93
N ALA A 480 13.15 12.85 -23.95
CA ALA A 480 13.09 13.86 -22.89
C ALA A 480 11.72 14.53 -22.82
N ARG A 481 11.15 14.93 -23.98
CA ARG A 481 9.79 15.50 -24.06
C ARG A 481 8.70 14.53 -23.58
N ALA A 482 8.86 13.23 -23.84
CA ALA A 482 7.93 12.21 -23.35
C ALA A 482 7.91 12.05 -21.82
N LYS A 483 8.92 12.56 -21.10
CA LYS A 483 8.96 12.52 -19.63
C LYS A 483 8.15 13.65 -18.96
N GLY A 484 7.64 14.62 -19.72
CA GLY A 484 6.87 15.75 -19.20
C GLY A 484 7.71 17.00 -18.90
N ASP A 485 7.07 18.02 -18.33
CA ASP A 485 7.72 19.30 -17.99
C ASP A 485 8.77 19.12 -16.88
N VAL A 486 10.03 19.26 -17.27
CA VAL A 486 11.20 19.05 -16.42
C VAL A 486 11.21 19.97 -15.20
N LEU A 487 10.86 21.25 -15.38
CA LEU A 487 10.94 22.24 -14.30
C LEU A 487 9.83 22.02 -13.29
N THR A 488 8.60 21.74 -13.75
CA THR A 488 7.47 21.41 -12.87
C THR A 488 7.74 20.12 -12.08
N VAL A 489 8.25 19.08 -12.74
CA VAL A 489 8.59 17.81 -12.06
C VAL A 489 9.70 18.02 -11.03
N ALA A 490 10.74 18.79 -11.36
CA ALA A 490 11.82 19.12 -10.44
C ALA A 490 11.34 19.97 -9.25
N GLN A 491 10.43 20.91 -9.47
CA GLN A 491 9.84 21.74 -8.42
C GLN A 491 9.03 20.88 -7.43
N LEU A 492 8.21 19.96 -7.94
CA LEU A 492 7.45 19.02 -7.11
C LEU A 492 8.38 18.09 -6.32
N ALA A 493 9.42 17.56 -6.96
CA ALA A 493 10.41 16.70 -6.31
C ALA A 493 11.14 17.42 -5.17
N ALA A 494 11.55 18.68 -5.38
CA ALA A 494 12.16 19.52 -4.36
C ALA A 494 11.23 19.75 -3.15
N ILE A 495 9.95 20.07 -3.40
CA ILE A 495 8.94 20.24 -2.34
C ILE A 495 8.74 18.94 -1.54
N MET A 496 8.71 17.80 -2.22
CA MET A 496 8.56 16.50 -1.57
C MET A 496 9.79 16.12 -0.74
N ALA A 497 10.99 16.40 -1.25
CA ALA A 497 12.25 16.13 -0.57
C ALA A 497 12.40 16.97 0.70
N CYS A 498 12.06 18.26 0.63
CA CYS A 498 12.00 19.17 1.76
C CYS A 498 11.24 18.56 2.95
N LYS A 499 10.05 17.99 2.68
CA LYS A 499 9.16 17.37 3.69
C LYS A 499 9.66 16.04 4.26
N ARG A 500 10.69 15.45 3.65
CA ARG A 500 11.24 14.13 4.01
C ARG A 500 12.72 14.21 4.41
N THR A 501 13.22 15.40 4.72
CA THR A 501 14.64 15.63 5.06
C THR A 501 15.13 14.71 6.17
N SER A 502 14.36 14.54 7.25
CA SER A 502 14.70 13.62 8.35
C SER A 502 14.67 12.14 7.98
N ASP A 503 13.99 11.76 6.90
CA ASP A 503 14.03 10.37 6.37
C ASP A 503 15.32 10.14 5.57
N LEU A 504 15.86 11.20 4.95
CA LEU A 504 16.97 11.13 3.99
C LEU A 504 18.33 11.38 4.67
N ILE A 505 18.37 12.26 5.66
CA ILE A 505 19.59 12.67 6.37
C ILE A 505 19.48 12.20 7.83
N PRO A 506 20.27 11.18 8.22
CA PRO A 506 20.28 10.70 9.60
C PRO A 506 20.58 11.82 10.59
N LEU A 507 19.99 11.73 11.79
CA LEU A 507 20.19 12.68 12.90
C LEU A 507 19.59 14.09 12.68
N CYS A 508 18.94 14.35 11.54
CA CYS A 508 18.04 15.49 11.41
C CYS A 508 16.75 15.29 12.21
N HIS A 509 16.24 16.37 12.80
CA HIS A 509 14.96 16.32 13.52
C HIS A 509 13.81 16.40 12.52
N PRO A 510 12.69 15.68 12.75
CA PRO A 510 11.47 15.92 11.98
C PRO A 510 10.90 17.30 12.34
N LEU A 511 10.77 18.18 11.35
CA LEU A 511 10.28 19.55 11.55
C LEU A 511 8.86 19.75 11.00
N PRO A 512 7.97 20.44 11.74
CA PRO A 512 6.65 20.81 11.24
C PRO A 512 6.77 22.02 10.28
N ILE A 513 7.09 21.74 9.02
CA ILE A 513 7.24 22.75 7.97
C ILE A 513 5.90 23.49 7.79
N THR A 514 5.91 24.81 7.94
CA THR A 514 4.73 25.66 7.77
C THR A 514 4.61 26.21 6.35
N HIS A 515 5.73 26.41 5.67
CA HIS A 515 5.76 26.88 4.29
C HIS A 515 7.01 26.37 3.57
N VAL A 516 6.84 26.01 2.30
CA VAL A 516 7.93 25.73 1.36
C VAL A 516 7.58 26.38 0.02
N SER A 517 8.51 27.16 -0.51
CA SER A 517 8.45 27.74 -1.85
C SER A 517 9.70 27.31 -2.60
N VAL A 518 9.53 26.79 -3.81
CA VAL A 518 10.63 26.40 -4.69
C VAL A 518 10.43 27.06 -6.04
N SER A 519 11.48 27.64 -6.62
CA SER A 519 11.50 28.08 -8.01
C SER A 519 12.70 27.48 -8.73
N LEU A 520 12.49 27.12 -10.00
CA LEU A 520 13.57 26.74 -10.92
C LEU A 520 13.49 27.68 -12.12
N VAL A 521 14.57 28.42 -12.36
CA VAL A 521 14.62 29.46 -13.39
C VAL A 521 15.79 29.16 -14.34
N PRO A 522 15.54 28.96 -15.64
CA PRO A 522 16.61 28.91 -16.64
C PRO A 522 17.31 30.26 -16.76
N GLU A 523 18.64 30.27 -16.71
CA GLU A 523 19.49 31.45 -16.83
C GLU A 523 20.52 31.25 -17.95
N ALA A 524 20.71 32.27 -18.79
CA ALA A 524 21.80 32.38 -19.74
C ALA A 524 22.65 33.60 -19.35
N LYS A 525 23.92 33.38 -19.00
CA LYS A 525 24.87 34.45 -18.66
C LYS A 525 25.99 34.48 -19.71
N ASP A 526 26.23 35.65 -20.30
CA ASP A 526 27.35 35.84 -21.23
C ASP A 526 28.66 36.00 -20.46
N ILE A 527 29.68 35.21 -20.84
CA ILE A 527 31.03 35.34 -20.31
C ILE A 527 31.79 36.32 -21.21
N TYR A 528 32.26 37.41 -20.62
CA TYR A 528 33.08 38.41 -21.29
C TYR A 528 34.57 38.09 -21.09
N ASP A 529 35.35 38.18 -22.16
CA ASP A 529 36.81 38.16 -22.07
C ASP A 529 37.33 39.42 -21.35
N PRO A 530 38.59 39.43 -20.85
CA PRO A 530 39.19 40.58 -20.18
C PRO A 530 39.12 41.90 -20.98
N ASP A 531 38.99 41.80 -22.31
CA ASP A 531 38.85 42.92 -23.24
C ASP A 531 37.39 43.36 -23.48
N GLY A 532 36.43 42.83 -22.70
CA GLY A 532 35.00 43.22 -22.76
C GLY A 532 34.22 42.65 -23.95
N ARG A 533 34.77 41.66 -24.67
CA ARG A 533 34.07 40.98 -25.78
C ARG A 533 33.39 39.71 -25.27
N ALA A 534 32.14 39.47 -25.64
CA ALA A 534 31.43 38.24 -25.28
C ALA A 534 32.10 37.02 -25.95
N SER A 535 32.62 36.11 -25.13
CA SER A 535 33.41 34.94 -25.57
C SER A 535 32.55 33.68 -25.70
N ARG A 536 31.67 33.43 -24.71
CA ARG A 536 30.77 32.26 -24.68
C ARG A 536 29.62 32.46 -23.68
N SER A 537 28.41 32.01 -23.99
CA SER A 537 27.30 32.00 -23.02
C SER A 537 27.31 30.73 -22.17
N ARG A 538 27.07 30.89 -20.86
CA ARG A 538 26.90 29.81 -19.89
C ARG A 538 25.42 29.62 -19.60
N TYR A 539 24.93 28.40 -19.74
CA TYR A 539 23.54 28.05 -19.54
C TYR A 539 23.36 27.25 -18.25
N SER A 540 22.40 27.64 -17.43
CA SER A 540 22.10 26.96 -16.16
C SER A 540 20.62 26.99 -15.82
N VAL A 541 20.21 26.13 -14.88
CA VAL A 541 18.94 26.27 -14.17
C VAL A 541 19.25 26.58 -12.71
N LEU A 542 18.82 27.75 -12.24
CA LEU A 542 18.91 28.18 -10.85
C LEU A 542 17.72 27.62 -10.08
N CYS A 543 17.99 26.78 -9.09
CA CYS A 543 16.99 26.30 -8.14
C CYS A 543 17.09 27.10 -6.84
N THR A 544 15.97 27.69 -6.41
CA THR A 544 15.84 28.43 -5.15
C THR A 544 14.78 27.77 -4.29
N ALA A 545 15.09 27.46 -3.03
CA ALA A 545 14.13 26.92 -2.07
C ALA A 545 14.11 27.75 -0.79
N SER A 546 12.94 28.29 -0.43
CA SER A 546 12.70 29.00 0.82
C SER A 546 11.75 28.22 1.71
N VAL A 547 12.18 27.94 2.94
CA VAL A 547 11.49 27.07 3.90
C VAL A 547 11.24 27.84 5.19
N ARG A 548 10.05 27.66 5.78
CA ARG A 548 9.70 28.17 7.10
C ARG A 548 9.13 27.07 7.98
N CYS A 549 9.43 27.12 9.27
CA CYS A 549 8.78 26.30 10.28
C CYS A 549 8.61 27.07 11.59
N SER A 550 7.88 26.44 12.52
CA SER A 550 7.89 26.84 13.93
C SER A 550 8.50 25.70 14.74
N GLY A 551 9.64 25.93 15.39
CA GLY A 551 10.44 24.84 15.93
C GLY A 551 11.60 25.25 16.83
N LYS A 552 12.30 24.25 17.36
CA LYS A 552 13.46 24.42 18.24
C LYS A 552 14.81 24.38 17.50
N THR A 553 14.81 24.02 16.22
CA THR A 553 16.00 23.95 15.36
C THR A 553 15.71 24.56 13.99
N GLY A 554 16.76 25.03 13.29
CA GLY A 554 16.67 25.66 11.98
C GLY A 554 16.26 24.70 10.86
N VAL A 555 15.95 25.28 9.70
CA VAL A 555 15.41 24.60 8.50
C VAL A 555 16.38 24.62 7.31
N GLU A 556 17.68 24.82 7.59
CA GLU A 556 18.73 24.88 6.57
C GLU A 556 18.84 23.57 5.79
N MET A 557 18.71 22.43 6.50
CA MET A 557 18.81 21.10 5.90
C MET A 557 17.63 20.83 4.96
N GLU A 558 16.44 21.29 5.32
CA GLU A 558 15.23 21.17 4.49
C GLU A 558 15.34 21.99 3.21
N ALA A 559 15.92 23.19 3.29
CA ALA A 559 16.17 24.04 2.12
C ALA A 559 17.25 23.43 1.20
N LEU A 560 18.38 22.97 1.76
CA LEU A 560 19.46 22.34 1.01
C LEU A 560 19.02 21.02 0.36
N THR A 561 18.23 20.22 1.06
CA THR A 561 17.69 18.96 0.55
C THR A 561 16.73 19.22 -0.61
N ALA A 562 15.88 20.24 -0.50
CA ALA A 562 14.98 20.65 -1.58
C ALA A 562 15.76 21.02 -2.85
N VAL A 563 16.76 21.89 -2.73
CA VAL A 563 17.61 22.30 -3.86
C VAL A 563 18.34 21.10 -4.47
N SER A 564 18.97 20.28 -3.64
CA SER A 564 19.77 19.14 -4.11
C SER A 564 18.92 18.14 -4.89
N VAL A 565 17.73 17.80 -4.40
CA VAL A 565 16.82 16.88 -5.09
C VAL A 565 16.19 17.51 -6.32
N GLY A 566 15.89 18.82 -6.29
CA GLY A 566 15.43 19.56 -7.46
C GLY A 566 16.43 19.47 -8.62
N LEU A 567 17.70 19.76 -8.35
CA LEU A 567 18.77 19.68 -9.35
C LEU A 567 19.04 18.25 -9.83
N LEU A 568 19.03 17.26 -8.93
CA LEU A 568 19.11 15.84 -9.29
C LEU A 568 17.96 15.39 -10.20
N THR A 569 16.78 15.96 -10.01
CA THR A 569 15.61 15.66 -10.85
C THR A 569 15.78 16.25 -12.24
N VAL A 570 16.29 17.49 -12.35
CA VAL A 570 16.66 18.08 -13.66
C VAL A 570 17.69 17.20 -14.37
N TRP A 571 18.71 16.74 -13.64
CA TRP A 571 19.71 15.80 -14.16
C TRP A 571 19.07 14.52 -14.71
N ASP A 572 18.25 13.84 -13.90
CA ASP A 572 17.64 12.56 -14.31
C ASP A 572 16.75 12.68 -15.55
N MET A 573 16.05 13.80 -15.64
CA MET A 573 15.17 14.12 -16.75
C MET A 573 15.98 14.36 -18.04
N LEU A 574 17.10 15.11 -17.94
CA LEU A 574 17.89 15.57 -19.09
C LEU A 574 19.12 14.71 -19.45
N LYS A 575 19.54 13.74 -18.62
CA LYS A 575 20.77 12.94 -18.86
C LYS A 575 20.84 12.22 -20.21
N ALA A 576 19.70 11.93 -20.82
CA ALA A 576 19.65 11.33 -22.16
C ALA A 576 20.03 12.31 -23.29
N VAL A 577 19.91 13.62 -23.05
CA VAL A 577 20.15 14.69 -24.02
C VAL A 577 21.45 15.44 -23.70
N ALA A 578 21.67 15.78 -22.42
CA ALA A 578 22.82 16.56 -21.98
C ALA A 578 24.08 15.73 -21.67
N GLY A 579 23.97 14.40 -21.62
CA GLY A 579 25.11 13.50 -21.47
C GLY A 579 25.93 13.73 -20.21
N ARG A 580 27.27 13.68 -20.34
CA ARG A 580 28.26 13.81 -19.25
C ARG A 580 28.65 15.26 -18.95
N GLU A 581 28.09 16.23 -19.67
CA GLU A 581 28.49 17.65 -19.62
C GLU A 581 27.76 18.45 -18.53
N MET A 582 26.70 17.88 -17.95
CA MET A 582 26.00 18.55 -16.86
C MET A 582 26.87 18.58 -15.61
N VAL A 583 26.78 19.68 -14.86
CA VAL A 583 27.46 19.84 -13.56
C VAL A 583 26.50 20.51 -12.59
N MET A 584 26.30 19.94 -11.40
CA MET A 584 25.59 20.61 -10.32
C MET A 584 26.60 21.31 -9.41
N GLY A 585 26.31 22.54 -9.02
CA GLY A 585 27.20 23.38 -8.23
C GLY A 585 26.45 24.46 -7.46
N ASP A 586 27.21 25.32 -6.78
CA ASP A 586 26.74 26.50 -6.06
C ASP A 586 25.66 26.22 -5.00
N ILE A 587 25.58 24.97 -4.49
CA ILE A 587 24.56 24.59 -3.52
C ILE A 587 24.93 25.18 -2.16
N CYS A 588 24.18 26.19 -1.72
CA CYS A 588 24.43 26.85 -0.44
C CYS A 588 23.16 27.45 0.18
N VAL A 589 23.23 27.71 1.49
CA VAL A 589 22.24 28.53 2.20
C VAL A 589 22.61 29.99 1.97
N SER A 590 21.70 30.77 1.41
CA SER A 590 21.85 32.22 1.20
C SER A 590 21.30 33.02 2.36
N HIS A 591 20.23 32.57 2.99
CA HIS A 591 19.59 33.29 4.08
C HIS A 591 19.14 32.33 5.18
N LYS A 592 19.32 32.70 6.45
CA LYS A 592 18.66 32.05 7.58
C LYS A 592 18.27 33.08 8.65
N SER A 593 17.14 32.86 9.30
CA SER A 593 16.68 33.73 10.38
C SER A 593 15.87 33.01 11.47
N GLY A 594 15.77 33.65 12.63
CA GLY A 594 15.01 33.15 13.80
C GLY A 594 15.76 32.12 14.66
N GLY A 595 17.08 32.03 14.45
CA GLY A 595 18.05 31.20 15.16
C GLY A 595 18.37 31.65 16.60
N MET A 596 19.20 30.89 17.30
CA MET A 596 20.00 31.45 18.41
C MET A 596 21.23 32.19 17.89
N SER A 597 21.73 31.79 16.73
CA SER A 597 22.74 32.53 15.97
C SER A 597 22.09 33.74 15.31
N GLU A 598 22.89 34.78 15.07
CA GLU A 598 22.46 35.95 14.29
C GLU A 598 21.91 35.54 12.91
N ASP A 599 20.97 36.33 12.42
CA ASP A 599 20.45 36.20 11.07
C ASP A 599 21.63 36.31 10.10
N PHE A 600 21.61 35.46 9.07
CA PHE A 600 22.72 35.32 8.15
C PHE A 600 22.21 35.52 6.74
N GLU A 601 22.92 36.34 5.98
CA GLU A 601 22.69 36.61 4.57
C GLU A 601 24.01 36.50 3.83
N ARG A 602 24.01 35.79 2.70
CA ARG A 602 25.15 35.59 1.81
C ARG A 602 24.80 36.17 0.45
N ASP A 603 25.69 37.02 -0.06
CA ASP A 603 25.59 37.54 -1.41
C ASP A 603 25.90 36.42 -2.43
N VAL A 604 24.93 36.09 -3.28
CA VAL A 604 24.95 34.89 -4.15
C VAL A 604 25.52 35.20 -5.55
N ASP A 605 25.75 36.49 -5.86
CA ASP A 605 26.24 36.93 -7.17
C ASP A 605 27.76 37.18 -7.22
N HIS A 606 28.49 37.08 -6.09
CA HIS A 606 29.88 37.55 -6.02
C HIS A 606 30.98 36.46 -6.11
N ASP A 607 30.64 35.17 -6.27
CA ASP A 607 31.58 34.04 -6.07
C ASP A 607 32.07 33.36 -7.36
N ASP A 608 32.12 34.08 -8.49
CA ASP A 608 32.72 33.58 -9.76
C ASP A 608 34.27 33.63 -9.77
N SER A 609 34.92 33.95 -8.65
CA SER A 609 36.39 34.13 -8.58
C SER A 609 37.19 32.87 -8.20
N HIS A 610 36.54 31.77 -7.83
CA HIS A 610 37.24 30.51 -7.60
C HIS A 610 37.40 29.70 -8.90
N SER A 611 38.46 30.09 -9.61
CA SER A 611 39.17 29.31 -10.63
C SER A 611 39.36 27.85 -10.18
N LEU A 612 38.72 26.93 -10.90
CA LEU A 612 39.04 25.51 -10.90
C LEU A 612 40.40 25.32 -11.61
N HIS A 613 41.41 24.93 -10.85
CA HIS A 613 42.57 24.19 -11.36
C HIS A 613 42.25 22.70 -11.45
#